data_AF-A0A8H7BJD6-F1
#
_entry.id   AF-A0A8H7BJD6-F1
#
_cell.length_a   1.000
_cell.length_b   1.000
_cell.length_c   1.000
_cell.angle_alpha   90.00
_cell.angle_beta   90.00
_cell.angle_gamma   90.00
#
_symmetry.space_group_name_H-M   'P 1'
#
loop_
_entity.id
_entity.type
_entity.pdbx_description
1 polymer ?
#
loop_
_entity_poly.entity_id
_entity_poly.type
_entity_poly.pdbx_seq_one_letter_code
_entity_poly.pdbx_strand_id
1 'polypeptide(L)'
;MGMARDSLAVVGFSYLVIFDALGIFGEFVSNVIQVTPAFTASNTKRPFGAQRYEIVLALGTTIYLLFVTMYTTKESLEHLLMEEAHENGSHHEKRHSGFGLFFVIFVGILASLVANVGLKNHGNLVKSKDLGSSLCNRAVLPRTPRSSGHLSQQSVLTSLLSNVYSAGIVGCGVVVMLFQLLGLATPAIDKFLAFGESAVMFYLGGPTAAALAKLLLQTTPDTASDHITARLHELRQEPNIISVDRAHFWQNSFGQNVGTLEVHVRPEADEQAVLEFVYSKLEDLTAPRSADGLQGELTVSILKQ
;
A
#
# COMPACT_ATOMS: atom_id res chain seq x y z
N MET A 1 22.67 -17.89 0.95
CA MET A 1 22.49 -19.25 1.52
C MET A 1 21.35 -20.03 0.86
N GLY A 2 20.23 -19.42 0.46
CA GLY A 2 19.18 -20.12 -0.32
C GLY A 2 19.67 -20.66 -1.68
N MET A 3 20.34 -19.82 -2.47
CA MET A 3 20.98 -20.24 -3.74
C MET A 3 22.10 -21.28 -3.57
N ALA A 4 22.66 -21.42 -2.36
CA ALA A 4 23.71 -22.41 -2.09
C ALA A 4 23.12 -23.80 -1.76
N ARG A 5 21.79 -23.89 -1.62
CA ARG A 5 21.07 -25.11 -1.23
C ARG A 5 19.90 -25.43 -2.16
N ASP A 6 19.79 -24.71 -3.29
CA ASP A 6 18.76 -24.87 -4.32
C ASP A 6 17.31 -24.89 -3.76
N SER A 7 17.06 -24.12 -2.70
CA SER A 7 15.73 -23.99 -2.09
C SER A 7 15.07 -22.71 -2.58
N LEU A 8 14.07 -22.85 -3.46
CA LEU A 8 13.29 -21.76 -4.01
C LEU A 8 12.48 -21.05 -2.92
N ALA A 9 11.91 -21.78 -1.95
CA ALA A 9 11.10 -21.16 -0.90
C ALA A 9 11.95 -20.25 0.01
N VAL A 10 13.17 -20.66 0.34
CA VAL A 10 14.09 -19.81 1.12
C VAL A 10 14.51 -18.57 0.32
N VAL A 11 14.69 -18.71 -0.99
CA VAL A 11 15.00 -17.57 -1.87
C VAL A 11 13.79 -16.64 -1.99
N GLY A 12 12.57 -17.16 -2.16
CA GLY A 12 11.32 -16.41 -2.16
C GLY A 12 11.13 -15.60 -0.87
N PHE A 13 11.30 -16.23 0.28
CA PHE A 13 11.26 -15.55 1.58
C PHE A 13 12.33 -14.44 1.68
N SER A 14 13.54 -14.65 1.12
CA SER A 14 14.57 -13.61 1.15
C SER A 14 14.18 -12.36 0.35
N TYR A 15 13.42 -12.51 -0.75
CA TYR A 15 12.87 -11.36 -1.48
C TYR A 15 11.84 -10.59 -0.65
N LEU A 16 11.01 -11.29 0.14
CA LEU A 16 10.08 -10.66 1.08
C LEU A 16 10.82 -9.87 2.18
N VAL A 17 11.93 -10.39 2.70
CA VAL A 17 12.77 -9.68 3.68
C VAL A 17 13.41 -8.44 3.06
N ILE A 18 13.85 -8.50 1.80
CA ILE A 18 14.37 -7.32 1.09
C ILE A 18 13.26 -6.29 0.87
N PHE A 19 12.06 -6.74 0.48
CA PHE A 19 10.89 -5.86 0.35
C PHE A 19 10.55 -5.15 1.67
N ASP A 20 10.60 -5.87 2.80
CA ASP A 20 10.40 -5.32 4.14
C ASP A 20 11.47 -4.27 4.48
N ALA A 21 12.73 -4.54 4.18
CA ALA A 21 13.83 -3.60 4.37
C ALA A 21 13.69 -2.33 3.50
N LEU A 22 13.25 -2.47 2.24
CA LEU A 22 12.93 -1.34 1.37
C LEU A 22 11.74 -0.52 1.93
N GLY A 23 10.78 -1.18 2.56
CA GLY A 23 9.70 -0.52 3.30
C GLY A 23 10.22 0.37 4.43
N ILE A 24 11.13 -0.17 5.26
CA ILE A 24 11.78 0.60 6.35
C ILE A 24 12.55 1.79 5.79
N PHE A 25 13.26 1.60 4.69
CA PHE A 25 13.95 2.70 4.01
C PHE A 25 12.95 3.77 3.52
N GLY A 26 11.81 3.36 2.96
CA GLY A 26 10.73 4.27 2.58
C GLY A 26 10.17 5.07 3.74
N GLU A 27 9.93 4.42 4.88
CA GLU A 27 9.47 5.06 6.11
C GLU A 27 10.52 6.04 6.66
N PHE A 28 11.80 5.68 6.63
CA PHE A 28 12.88 6.59 7.00
C PHE A 28 12.90 7.83 6.12
N VAL A 29 12.79 7.66 4.79
CA VAL A 29 12.73 8.79 3.84
C VAL A 29 11.50 9.67 4.10
N SER A 30 10.34 9.08 4.36
CA SER A 30 9.12 9.84 4.72
C SER A 30 9.33 10.66 5.98
N ASN A 31 9.87 10.06 7.04
CA ASN A 31 10.17 10.77 8.29
C ASN A 31 11.15 11.93 8.06
N VAL A 32 12.19 11.75 7.24
CA VAL A 32 13.13 12.83 6.90
C VAL A 32 12.42 13.97 6.15
N ILE A 33 11.52 13.65 5.22
CA ILE A 33 10.73 14.64 4.46
C ILE A 33 9.79 15.42 5.38
N GLN A 34 9.17 14.77 6.36
CA GLN A 34 8.23 15.40 7.29
C GLN A 34 8.92 16.26 8.35
N VAL A 35 10.07 15.81 8.87
CA VAL A 35 10.82 16.53 9.92
C VAL A 35 11.56 17.75 9.36
N THR A 36 11.97 17.70 8.09
CA THR A 36 12.79 18.76 7.49
C THR A 36 11.91 19.82 6.81
N PRO A 37 11.81 21.04 7.35
CA PRO A 37 10.91 22.07 6.83
C PRO A 37 11.25 22.48 5.39
N ALA A 38 12.49 22.33 4.94
CA ALA A 38 12.89 22.59 3.56
C ALA A 38 12.18 21.68 2.53
N PHE A 39 11.71 20.50 2.95
CA PHE A 39 10.97 19.58 2.09
C PHE A 39 9.45 19.72 2.22
N THR A 40 8.96 20.24 3.34
CA THR A 40 7.53 20.48 3.57
C THR A 40 7.07 21.85 3.05
N ALA A 41 7.95 22.86 3.08
CA ALA A 41 7.61 24.21 2.66
C ALA A 41 7.21 24.27 1.18
N SER A 42 6.14 25.01 0.89
CA SER A 42 5.75 25.32 -0.48
C SER A 42 6.78 26.27 -1.13
N ASN A 43 7.14 25.97 -2.37
CA ASN A 43 8.03 26.81 -3.17
C ASN A 43 7.54 26.82 -4.63
N THR A 44 7.91 27.82 -5.41
CA THR A 44 7.68 27.93 -6.86
C THR A 44 7.98 26.64 -7.66
N LYS A 45 9.01 25.87 -7.28
CA LYS A 45 9.33 24.58 -7.91
C LYS A 45 8.50 23.40 -7.38
N ARG A 46 7.95 23.49 -6.17
CA ARG A 46 7.23 22.44 -5.43
C ARG A 46 6.07 23.05 -4.66
N PRO A 47 4.94 23.36 -5.33
CA PRO A 47 3.81 24.05 -4.70
C PRO A 47 3.23 23.24 -3.54
N PHE A 48 3.21 21.91 -3.64
CA PHE A 48 2.71 20.99 -2.61
C PHE A 48 3.83 20.32 -1.77
N GLY A 49 5.04 20.89 -1.76
CA GLY A 49 6.19 20.31 -1.09
C GLY A 49 6.71 19.02 -1.75
N ALA A 50 7.50 18.26 -1.01
CA ALA A 50 8.22 17.07 -1.49
C ALA A 50 7.49 15.74 -1.15
N GLN A 51 6.23 15.80 -0.70
CA GLN A 51 5.50 14.63 -0.19
C GLN A 51 5.28 13.54 -1.25
N ARG A 52 5.20 13.91 -2.54
CA ARG A 52 5.04 12.95 -3.64
C ARG A 52 6.20 11.96 -3.79
N TYR A 53 7.40 12.29 -3.29
CA TYR A 53 8.52 11.34 -3.35
C TYR A 53 8.25 10.09 -2.52
N GLU A 54 7.47 10.20 -1.45
CA GLU A 54 7.06 9.05 -0.64
C GLU A 54 6.24 8.05 -1.46
N ILE A 55 5.26 8.55 -2.22
CA ILE A 55 4.41 7.73 -3.09
C ILE A 55 5.22 7.09 -4.21
N VAL A 56 6.16 7.84 -4.80
CA VAL A 56 7.05 7.31 -5.85
C VAL A 56 7.94 6.19 -5.30
N LEU A 57 8.48 6.35 -4.09
CA LEU A 57 9.29 5.33 -3.44
C LEU A 57 8.47 4.10 -3.04
N ALA A 58 7.24 4.31 -2.57
CA ALA A 58 6.27 3.26 -2.31
C ALA A 58 5.91 2.48 -3.59
N LEU A 59 5.70 3.18 -4.71
CA LEU A 59 5.43 2.55 -6.00
C LEU A 59 6.65 1.76 -6.48
N GLY A 60 7.87 2.31 -6.37
CA GLY A 60 9.10 1.61 -6.73
C GLY A 60 9.30 0.32 -5.93
N THR A 61 9.05 0.37 -4.62
CA THR A 61 9.11 -0.80 -3.73
C THR A 61 8.05 -1.85 -4.10
N THR A 62 6.86 -1.41 -4.52
CA THR A 62 5.78 -2.30 -4.99
C THR A 62 6.09 -2.91 -6.36
N ILE A 63 6.72 -2.16 -7.27
CA ILE A 63 7.19 -2.67 -8.56
C ILE A 63 8.28 -3.73 -8.34
N TYR A 64 9.20 -3.49 -7.40
CA TYR A 64 10.17 -4.51 -6.98
C TYR A 64 9.46 -5.79 -6.54
N LEU A 65 8.43 -5.69 -5.68
CA LEU A 65 7.65 -6.85 -5.23
C LEU A 65 7.01 -7.60 -6.40
N LEU A 66 6.41 -6.90 -7.37
CA LEU A 66 5.83 -7.51 -8.56
C LEU A 66 6.88 -8.17 -9.46
N PHE A 67 8.07 -7.59 -9.57
CA PHE A 67 9.16 -8.17 -10.33
C PHE A 67 9.64 -9.48 -9.70
N VAL A 68 9.91 -9.51 -8.40
CA VAL A 68 10.30 -10.75 -7.69
C VAL A 68 9.17 -11.78 -7.66
N THR A 69 7.91 -11.34 -7.67
CA THR A 69 6.74 -12.22 -7.85
C THR A 69 6.79 -12.96 -9.17
N MET A 70 6.98 -12.23 -10.28
CA MET A 70 7.06 -12.80 -11.62
C MET A 70 8.25 -13.76 -11.73
N TYR A 71 9.41 -13.35 -11.23
CA TYR A 71 10.61 -14.18 -11.20
C TYR A 71 10.39 -15.49 -10.40
N THR A 72 9.89 -15.39 -9.16
CA THR A 72 9.65 -16.57 -8.30
C THR A 72 8.60 -17.49 -8.92
N THR A 73 7.55 -16.94 -9.55
CA THR A 73 6.53 -17.73 -10.25
C THR A 73 7.14 -18.47 -11.43
N LYS A 74 7.95 -17.79 -12.27
CA LYS A 74 8.63 -18.41 -13.41
C LYS A 74 9.50 -19.57 -12.97
N GLU A 75 10.40 -19.35 -12.01
CA GLU A 75 11.32 -20.39 -11.53
C GLU A 75 10.56 -21.56 -10.89
N SER A 76 9.52 -21.27 -10.12
CA SER A 76 8.68 -22.32 -9.52
C SER A 76 7.99 -23.18 -10.59
N LEU A 77 7.43 -22.56 -11.62
CA LEU A 77 6.78 -23.29 -12.73
C LEU A 77 7.78 -24.07 -13.57
N GLU A 78 8.94 -23.48 -13.88
CA GLU A 78 10.01 -24.15 -14.63
C GLU A 78 10.45 -25.44 -13.92
N HIS A 79 10.72 -25.34 -12.62
CA HIS A 79 11.13 -26.49 -11.83
C HIS A 79 10.01 -27.51 -11.58
N LEU A 80 8.74 -27.10 -11.50
CA LEU A 80 7.60 -28.04 -11.41
C LEU A 80 7.38 -28.80 -12.72
N LEU A 81 7.50 -28.12 -13.87
CA LEU A 81 7.29 -28.73 -15.19
C LEU A 81 8.47 -29.59 -15.63
N MET A 82 9.70 -29.22 -15.29
CA MET A 82 10.90 -29.97 -15.67
C MET A 82 11.15 -31.19 -14.78
N GLU A 83 10.65 -31.23 -13.54
CA GLU A 83 10.79 -32.38 -12.63
C GLU A 83 9.92 -33.57 -13.06
N GLU A 84 8.83 -33.34 -13.81
CA GLU A 84 8.02 -34.41 -14.43
C GLU A 84 8.74 -35.13 -15.60
N ALA A 85 9.81 -34.56 -16.15
CA ALA A 85 10.47 -35.08 -17.36
C ALA A 85 11.65 -36.03 -17.08
N HIS A 86 12.18 -36.08 -15.85
CA HIS A 86 13.39 -36.84 -15.49
C HIS A 86 13.20 -37.68 -14.23
N GLU A 87 12.17 -38.55 -14.19
CA GLU A 87 12.23 -39.74 -13.33
C GLU A 87 13.24 -40.73 -13.91
N ASN A 88 14.52 -40.59 -13.55
CA ASN A 88 15.46 -41.71 -13.35
C ASN A 88 16.84 -41.17 -13.01
N GLY A 89 17.28 -41.39 -11.78
CA GLY A 89 18.70 -41.31 -11.43
C GLY A 89 19.00 -40.52 -10.16
N SER A 90 18.96 -41.22 -9.03
CA SER A 90 19.96 -41.16 -7.94
C SER A 90 20.50 -39.77 -7.51
N HIS A 91 20.18 -39.35 -6.29
CA HIS A 91 21.10 -39.37 -5.14
C HIS A 91 20.42 -38.61 -3.98
N HIS A 92 19.91 -39.36 -3.01
CA HIS A 92 19.55 -38.80 -1.71
C HIS A 92 20.85 -38.41 -0.96
N GLU A 93 21.45 -37.28 -1.31
CA GLU A 93 22.29 -36.59 -0.33
C GLU A 93 21.38 -36.14 0.80
N LYS A 94 21.57 -36.75 1.97
CA LYS A 94 21.03 -36.26 3.23
C LYS A 94 21.66 -34.89 3.52
N ARG A 95 21.15 -33.84 2.87
CA ARG A 95 21.41 -32.44 3.24
C ARG A 95 20.77 -32.25 4.62
N HIS A 96 21.55 -32.48 5.67
CA HIS A 96 21.18 -32.11 7.04
C HIS A 96 20.69 -30.65 6.97
N SER A 97 19.40 -30.43 7.27
CA SER A 97 18.81 -29.11 7.45
C SER A 97 19.66 -28.40 8.50
N GLY A 98 20.55 -27.52 8.03
CA GLY A 98 21.58 -26.96 8.87
C GLY A 98 20.94 -25.98 9.83
N PHE A 99 21.23 -26.10 11.12
CA PHE A 99 20.86 -25.13 12.16
C PHE A 99 21.05 -23.66 11.70
N GLY A 100 22.07 -23.39 10.88
CA GLY A 100 22.31 -22.07 10.29
C GLY A 100 21.19 -21.56 9.35
N LEU A 101 20.55 -22.41 8.56
CA LEU A 101 19.43 -22.00 7.69
C LEU A 101 18.21 -21.63 8.53
N PHE A 102 17.88 -22.48 9.51
CA PHE A 102 16.82 -22.20 10.49
C PHE A 102 17.08 -20.86 11.20
N PHE A 103 18.32 -20.64 11.66
CA PHE A 103 18.71 -19.40 12.32
C PHE A 103 18.52 -18.17 11.43
N VAL A 104 18.90 -18.24 10.16
CA VAL A 104 18.74 -17.12 9.20
C VAL A 104 17.27 -16.79 8.96
N ILE A 105 16.42 -17.81 8.76
CA ILE A 105 14.98 -17.59 8.58
C ILE A 105 14.37 -16.98 9.85
N PHE A 106 14.73 -17.51 11.03
CA PHE A 106 14.28 -16.99 12.31
C PHE A 106 14.67 -15.52 12.51
N VAL A 107 15.90 -15.15 12.20
CA VAL A 107 16.37 -13.75 12.26
C VAL A 107 15.57 -12.87 11.29
N GLY A 108 15.28 -13.35 10.08
CA GLY A 108 14.42 -12.62 9.12
C GLY A 108 13.01 -12.38 9.66
N ILE A 109 12.37 -13.40 10.21
CA ILE A 109 11.04 -13.26 10.84
C ILE A 109 11.08 -12.26 11.99
N LEU A 110 12.08 -12.36 12.87
CA LEU A 110 12.23 -11.48 14.01
C LEU A 110 12.45 -10.02 13.56
N ALA A 111 13.27 -9.80 12.53
CA ALA A 111 13.48 -8.48 11.95
C ALA A 111 12.16 -7.88 11.43
N SER A 112 11.36 -8.65 10.71
CA SER A 112 10.05 -8.19 10.21
C SER A 112 9.02 -7.93 11.31
N LEU A 113 9.05 -8.71 12.40
CA LEU A 113 8.23 -8.44 13.58
C LEU A 113 8.62 -7.12 14.25
N VAL A 114 9.92 -6.88 14.43
CA VAL A 114 10.43 -5.63 15.00
C VAL A 114 10.11 -4.44 14.09
N ALA A 115 10.24 -4.58 12.77
CA ALA A 115 9.88 -3.55 11.80
C ALA A 115 8.39 -3.19 11.89
N ASN A 116 7.51 -4.18 12.00
CA ASN A 116 6.07 -3.93 12.12
C ASN A 116 5.69 -3.27 13.46
N VAL A 117 6.15 -3.82 14.59
CA VAL A 117 5.75 -3.34 15.93
C VAL A 117 6.43 -2.01 16.26
N GLY A 118 7.70 -1.85 15.93
CA GLY A 118 8.50 -0.68 16.26
C GLY A 118 8.32 0.48 15.28
N LEU A 119 8.29 0.21 13.98
CA LEU A 119 8.30 1.23 12.93
C LEU A 119 6.98 1.35 12.16
N LYS A 120 5.97 0.51 12.47
CA LYS A 120 4.69 0.45 11.73
C LYS A 120 4.90 0.32 10.22
N ASN A 121 5.92 -0.46 9.84
CA ASN A 121 6.36 -0.62 8.44
C ASN A 121 5.19 -0.98 7.51
N HIS A 122 5.20 -0.48 6.28
CA HIS A 122 4.13 -0.62 5.29
C HIS A 122 2.76 -0.04 5.69
N GLY A 123 2.65 0.74 6.77
CA GLY A 123 1.39 1.38 7.18
C GLY A 123 0.76 2.23 6.06
N ASN A 124 1.58 2.91 5.26
CA ASN A 124 1.10 3.71 4.13
C ASN A 124 0.64 2.86 2.94
N LEU A 125 1.22 1.68 2.72
CA LEU A 125 0.75 0.72 1.72
C LEU A 125 -0.60 0.10 2.12
N VAL A 126 -0.85 -0.08 3.41
CA VAL A 126 -2.18 -0.51 3.91
C VAL A 126 -3.22 0.57 3.61
N LYS A 127 -2.93 1.84 3.94
CA LYS A 127 -3.81 2.99 3.61
C LYS A 127 -4.11 3.08 2.10
N SER A 128 -3.13 2.76 1.26
CA SER A 128 -3.26 2.78 -0.21
C SER A 128 -4.19 1.69 -0.74
N LYS A 129 -4.11 0.47 -0.18
CA LYS A 129 -4.95 -0.66 -0.61
C LYS A 129 -6.43 -0.41 -0.28
N ASP A 130 -6.71 0.27 0.83
CA ASP A 130 -8.06 0.69 1.20
C ASP A 130 -8.64 1.67 0.16
N LEU A 131 -7.79 2.53 -0.43
CA LEU A 131 -8.17 3.50 -1.46
C LEU A 131 -8.55 2.85 -2.81
N GLY A 132 -7.90 1.74 -3.18
CA GLY A 132 -8.12 1.03 -4.44
C GLY A 132 -9.09 -0.15 -4.37
N SER A 133 -9.66 -0.44 -3.19
CA SER A 133 -10.42 -1.68 -2.93
C SER A 133 -11.76 -1.80 -3.67
N SER A 134 -12.17 -0.82 -4.48
CA SER A 134 -13.38 -0.93 -5.33
C SER A 134 -13.18 -1.81 -6.57
N LEU A 135 -11.95 -2.07 -7.02
CA LEU A 135 -11.74 -2.78 -8.29
C LEU A 135 -11.55 -4.30 -8.20
N CYS A 136 -11.13 -4.87 -7.05
CA CYS A 136 -10.74 -6.29 -7.03
C CYS A 136 -11.15 -7.15 -5.82
N ASN A 137 -11.77 -6.66 -4.74
CA ASN A 137 -12.17 -7.55 -3.63
C ASN A 137 -13.46 -7.12 -2.92
N ARG A 138 -14.60 -7.57 -3.45
CA ARG A 138 -15.83 -7.83 -2.67
C ARG A 138 -15.84 -9.28 -2.15
N ALA A 139 -14.66 -9.87 -1.92
CA ALA A 139 -14.53 -11.25 -1.50
C ALA A 139 -13.53 -11.38 -0.34
N VAL A 140 -14.08 -11.71 0.84
CA VAL A 140 -13.53 -12.65 1.83
C VAL A 140 -12.76 -12.13 3.07
N LEU A 141 -12.56 -10.83 3.31
CA LEU A 141 -12.15 -10.39 4.66
C LEU A 141 -13.05 -9.31 5.27
N PRO A 142 -13.59 -9.52 6.49
CA PRO A 142 -14.44 -8.53 7.15
C PRO A 142 -13.63 -7.27 7.44
N ARG A 143 -14.20 -6.14 7.00
CA ARG A 143 -13.81 -4.78 7.38
C ARG A 143 -13.67 -4.71 8.91
N THR A 144 -12.45 -4.67 9.43
CA THR A 144 -12.24 -4.41 10.85
C THR A 144 -12.44 -2.91 11.07
N PRO A 145 -13.47 -2.49 11.84
CA PRO A 145 -13.65 -1.07 12.13
C PRO A 145 -12.46 -0.60 12.96
N ARG A 146 -11.75 0.40 12.45
CA ARG A 146 -10.68 1.12 13.15
C ARG A 146 -11.35 1.93 14.27
N SER A 147 -11.53 1.30 15.44
CA SER A 147 -11.97 1.99 16.65
C SER A 147 -10.80 2.85 17.15
N SER A 148 -10.83 4.12 16.78
CA SER A 148 -9.99 5.17 17.34
C SER A 148 -10.50 5.46 18.76
N GLY A 149 -10.07 4.67 19.73
CA GLY A 149 -10.45 4.87 21.12
C GLY A 149 -9.71 3.92 22.03
N HIS A 150 -8.93 4.51 22.94
CA HIS A 150 -8.32 3.90 24.13
C HIS A 150 -6.95 3.25 23.94
N LEU A 151 -5.95 3.79 24.67
CA LEU A 151 -4.60 3.27 24.85
C LEU A 151 -4.65 1.91 25.60
N SER A 152 -5.08 0.85 24.92
CA SER A 152 -4.89 -0.52 25.42
C SER A 152 -3.71 -1.15 24.69
N GLN A 153 -2.89 -1.83 25.49
CA GLN A 153 -1.71 -2.60 25.12
C GLN A 153 -2.01 -3.52 23.91
N GLN A 154 -1.79 -3.03 22.70
CA GLN A 154 -1.98 -3.82 21.47
C GLN A 154 -0.98 -4.98 21.50
N SER A 155 -1.50 -6.20 21.56
CA SER A 155 -0.69 -7.41 21.40
C SER A 155 0.00 -7.40 20.04
N VAL A 156 1.24 -7.89 19.98
CA VAL A 156 2.02 -8.05 18.73
C VAL A 156 1.19 -8.73 17.64
N LEU A 157 0.35 -9.70 18.01
CA LEU A 157 -0.53 -10.41 17.08
C LEU A 157 -1.59 -9.49 16.47
N THR A 158 -2.20 -8.61 17.28
CA THR A 158 -3.20 -7.65 16.78
C THR A 158 -2.58 -6.62 15.84
N SER A 159 -1.35 -6.17 16.14
CA SER A 159 -0.60 -5.27 15.26
C SER A 159 -0.22 -5.95 13.95
N LEU A 160 0.28 -7.18 14.00
CA LEU A 160 0.66 -7.94 12.81
C LEU A 160 -0.54 -8.27 11.93
N LEU A 161 -1.65 -8.76 12.50
CA LEU A 161 -2.86 -9.06 11.73
C LEU A 161 -3.54 -7.82 11.16
N SER A 162 -3.36 -6.65 11.78
CA SER A 162 -3.84 -5.38 11.22
C SER A 162 -3.05 -4.92 9.99
N ASN A 163 -1.85 -5.47 9.78
CA ASN A 163 -0.96 -5.15 8.67
C ASN A 163 -0.80 -6.34 7.73
N VAL A 164 -1.60 -6.36 6.66
CA VAL A 164 -1.63 -7.47 5.70
C VAL A 164 -0.26 -7.78 5.07
N TYR A 165 0.63 -6.78 4.93
CA TYR A 165 1.98 -6.99 4.38
C TYR A 165 2.86 -7.71 5.38
N SER A 166 2.95 -7.22 6.61
CA SER A 166 3.73 -7.85 7.68
C SER A 166 3.19 -9.23 8.03
N ALA A 167 1.86 -9.40 8.03
CA ALA A 167 1.24 -10.71 8.20
C ALA A 167 1.61 -11.69 7.06
N GLY A 168 1.63 -11.22 5.81
CA GLY A 168 2.07 -12.01 4.66
C GLY A 168 3.54 -12.43 4.76
N ILE A 169 4.44 -11.48 5.02
CA ILE A 169 5.89 -11.73 5.14
C ILE A 169 6.20 -12.71 6.27
N VAL A 170 5.70 -12.43 7.48
CA VAL A 170 5.92 -13.29 8.66
C VAL A 170 5.23 -14.65 8.46
N GLY A 171 4.03 -14.67 7.86
CA GLY A 171 3.31 -15.90 7.54
C GLY A 171 4.12 -16.82 6.61
N CYS A 172 4.64 -16.29 5.50
CA CYS A 172 5.51 -17.03 4.59
C CYS A 172 6.76 -17.56 5.31
N GLY A 173 7.45 -16.70 6.07
CA GLY A 173 8.64 -17.10 6.83
C GLY A 173 8.36 -18.21 7.85
N VAL A 174 7.26 -18.12 8.60
CA VAL A 174 6.85 -19.14 9.57
C VAL A 174 6.53 -20.45 8.88
N VAL A 175 5.81 -20.43 7.75
CA VAL A 175 5.52 -21.64 6.98
C VAL A 175 6.81 -22.30 6.50
N VAL A 176 7.72 -21.56 5.86
CA VAL A 176 9.01 -22.11 5.42
C VAL A 176 9.81 -22.66 6.61
N MET A 177 9.87 -21.93 7.72
CA MET A 177 10.57 -22.38 8.93
C MET A 177 9.98 -23.68 9.51
N LEU A 178 8.66 -23.82 9.56
CA LEU A 178 7.99 -25.01 10.08
C LEU A 178 8.27 -26.24 9.21
N PHE A 179 8.18 -26.10 7.89
CA PHE A 179 8.48 -27.20 6.97
C PHE A 179 9.95 -27.64 7.06
N GLN A 180 10.87 -26.70 7.27
CA GLN A 180 12.29 -27.00 7.49
C GLN A 180 12.57 -27.63 8.85
N LEU A 181 11.86 -27.23 9.91
CA LEU A 181 12.02 -27.75 11.26
C LEU A 181 11.47 -29.18 11.39
N LEU A 182 10.33 -29.45 10.75
CA LEU A 182 9.69 -30.77 10.74
C LEU A 182 10.32 -31.74 9.75
N GLY A 183 11.29 -31.29 8.93
CA GLY A 183 11.92 -32.11 7.90
C GLY A 183 10.98 -32.46 6.74
N LEU A 184 9.93 -31.66 6.52
CA LEU A 184 8.92 -31.85 5.47
C LEU A 184 9.24 -31.11 4.16
N ALA A 185 10.32 -30.33 4.14
CA ALA A 185 10.77 -29.57 2.97
C ALA A 185 11.43 -30.48 1.91
N THR A 186 10.63 -31.34 1.28
CA THR A 186 11.08 -32.09 0.09
C THR A 186 11.24 -31.13 -1.09
N PRO A 187 12.03 -31.47 -2.13
CA PRO A 187 12.20 -30.62 -3.30
C PRO A 187 10.89 -30.23 -3.99
N ALA A 188 9.89 -31.12 -4.02
CA ALA A 188 8.58 -30.81 -4.58
C ALA A 188 7.83 -29.80 -3.70
N ILE A 189 7.81 -30.02 -2.39
CA ILE A 189 7.15 -29.13 -1.42
C ILE A 189 7.80 -27.74 -1.42
N ASP A 190 9.13 -27.66 -1.53
CA ASP A 190 9.86 -26.39 -1.63
C ASP A 190 9.38 -25.54 -2.82
N LYS A 191 9.19 -26.16 -4.00
CA LYS A 191 8.66 -25.47 -5.19
C LYS A 191 7.20 -25.02 -4.98
N PHE A 192 6.36 -25.85 -4.36
CA PHE A 192 4.98 -25.46 -4.04
C PHE A 192 4.92 -24.31 -3.02
N LEU A 193 5.80 -24.32 -2.02
CA LEU A 193 5.91 -23.23 -1.05
C LEU A 193 6.34 -21.94 -1.76
N ALA A 194 7.34 -21.98 -2.62
CA ALA A 194 7.78 -20.82 -3.40
C ALA A 194 6.68 -20.25 -4.32
N PHE A 195 5.91 -21.13 -4.96
CA PHE A 195 4.75 -20.73 -5.76
C PHE A 195 3.63 -20.12 -4.89
N GLY A 196 3.41 -20.67 -3.69
CA GLY A 196 2.49 -20.09 -2.71
C GLY A 196 2.93 -18.70 -2.25
N GLU A 197 4.23 -18.51 -1.99
CA GLU A 197 4.79 -17.20 -1.66
C GLU A 197 4.60 -16.21 -2.80
N SER A 198 4.83 -16.60 -4.06
CA SER A 198 4.62 -15.71 -5.19
C SER A 198 3.15 -15.31 -5.35
N ALA A 199 2.20 -16.21 -5.08
CA ALA A 199 0.77 -15.87 -5.04
C ALA A 199 0.46 -14.82 -3.96
N VAL A 200 1.05 -14.95 -2.76
CA VAL A 200 0.94 -13.94 -1.69
C VAL A 200 1.54 -12.61 -2.12
N MET A 201 2.75 -12.61 -2.70
CA MET A 201 3.40 -11.39 -3.20
C MET A 201 2.56 -10.70 -4.27
N PHE A 202 1.94 -11.45 -5.20
CA PHE A 202 1.05 -10.90 -6.22
C PHE A 202 -0.20 -10.25 -5.60
N TYR A 203 -0.84 -10.93 -4.66
CA TYR A 203 -2.02 -10.45 -3.94
C TYR A 203 -1.74 -9.13 -3.17
N LEU A 204 -0.53 -9.00 -2.64
CA LEU A 204 -0.06 -7.80 -1.96
C LEU A 204 0.33 -6.69 -2.94
N GLY A 205 1.10 -7.03 -3.98
CA GLY A 205 1.69 -6.04 -4.90
C GLY A 205 0.72 -5.49 -5.93
N GLY A 206 -0.13 -6.33 -6.54
CA GLY A 206 -0.95 -5.95 -7.69
C GLY A 206 -1.95 -4.83 -7.40
N PRO A 207 -2.87 -5.00 -6.42
CA PRO A 207 -3.82 -3.96 -6.04
C PRO A 207 -3.15 -2.66 -5.59
N THR A 208 -1.99 -2.79 -4.93
CA THR A 208 -1.24 -1.68 -4.35
C THR A 208 -0.54 -0.86 -5.42
N ALA A 209 0.05 -1.51 -6.42
CA ALA A 209 0.63 -0.83 -7.57
C ALA A 209 -0.44 -0.04 -8.33
N ALA A 210 -1.63 -0.62 -8.53
CA ALA A 210 -2.75 0.08 -9.16
C ALA A 210 -3.21 1.30 -8.34
N ALA A 211 -3.35 1.17 -7.02
CA ALA A 211 -3.75 2.27 -6.14
C ALA A 211 -2.71 3.41 -6.13
N LEU A 212 -1.42 3.07 -6.02
CA LEU A 212 -0.33 4.06 -6.04
C LEU A 212 -0.20 4.73 -7.42
N ALA A 213 -0.37 3.97 -8.52
CA ALA A 213 -0.37 4.52 -9.86
C ALA A 213 -1.54 5.51 -10.07
N LYS A 214 -2.75 5.16 -9.62
CA LYS A 214 -3.91 6.06 -9.61
C LYS A 214 -3.63 7.36 -8.85
N LEU A 215 -2.99 7.25 -7.68
CA LEU A 215 -2.63 8.41 -6.88
C LEU A 215 -1.62 9.31 -7.61
N LEU A 216 -0.58 8.74 -8.23
CA LEU A 216 0.38 9.51 -9.04
C LEU A 216 -0.24 10.12 -10.30
N LEU A 217 -1.23 9.45 -10.89
CA LEU A 217 -2.03 9.94 -12.01
C LEU A 217 -3.04 11.01 -11.59
N GLN A 218 -3.12 11.35 -10.29
CA GLN A 218 -4.03 12.34 -9.73
C GLN A 218 -5.49 12.02 -10.06
N THR A 219 -5.84 10.73 -10.07
CA THR A 219 -7.22 10.32 -10.30
C THR A 219 -8.08 10.58 -9.06
N THR A 220 -9.37 10.81 -9.27
CA THR A 220 -10.34 10.89 -8.17
C THR A 220 -10.31 9.61 -7.33
N PRO A 221 -10.23 9.71 -5.99
CA PRO A 221 -10.28 8.54 -5.12
C PRO A 221 -11.60 7.78 -5.27
N ASP A 222 -11.52 6.46 -5.54
CA ASP A 222 -12.71 5.61 -5.76
C ASP A 222 -13.65 5.61 -4.53
N THR A 223 -13.12 5.71 -3.32
CA THR A 223 -13.92 5.75 -2.07
C THR A 223 -14.66 7.07 -1.87
N ALA A 224 -14.23 8.14 -2.55
CA ALA A 224 -14.80 9.48 -2.39
C ALA A 224 -15.69 9.88 -3.56
N SER A 225 -15.68 9.14 -4.68
CA SER A 225 -16.41 9.50 -5.92
C SER A 225 -17.89 9.74 -5.67
N ASP A 226 -18.55 8.87 -4.91
CA ASP A 226 -19.99 8.93 -4.67
C ASP A 226 -20.34 10.13 -3.79
N HIS A 227 -19.55 10.36 -2.74
CA HIS A 227 -19.70 11.54 -1.86
C HIS A 227 -19.45 12.85 -2.62
N ILE A 228 -18.40 12.90 -3.45
CA ILE A 228 -18.11 14.06 -4.31
C ILE A 228 -19.30 14.32 -5.24
N THR A 229 -19.82 13.27 -5.89
CA THR A 229 -20.96 13.39 -6.81
C THR A 229 -22.21 13.89 -6.10
N ALA A 230 -22.49 13.38 -4.89
CA ALA A 230 -23.61 13.85 -4.07
C ALA A 230 -23.47 15.34 -3.69
N ARG A 231 -22.29 15.77 -3.22
CA ARG A 231 -22.05 17.18 -2.88
C ARG A 231 -22.13 18.10 -4.10
N LEU A 232 -21.57 17.69 -5.24
CA LEU A 232 -21.70 18.44 -6.49
C LEU A 232 -23.16 18.56 -6.95
N HIS A 233 -23.99 17.54 -6.68
CA HIS A 233 -25.42 17.62 -6.95
C HIS A 233 -26.14 18.60 -6.03
N GLU A 234 -25.82 18.62 -4.72
CA GLU A 234 -26.34 19.62 -3.79
C GLU A 234 -26.00 21.05 -4.22
N LEU A 235 -24.77 21.29 -4.69
CA LEU A 235 -24.37 22.61 -5.18
C LEU A 235 -25.19 23.07 -6.39
N ARG A 236 -25.54 22.15 -7.30
CA ARG A 236 -26.38 22.47 -8.47
C ARG A 236 -27.83 22.79 -8.13
N GLN A 237 -28.28 22.51 -6.92
CA GLN A 237 -29.64 22.85 -6.47
C GLN A 237 -29.74 24.29 -5.97
N GLU A 238 -28.61 24.97 -5.74
CA GLU A 238 -28.59 26.35 -5.27
C GLU A 238 -29.05 27.30 -6.39
N PRO A 239 -30.09 28.13 -6.18
CA PRO A 239 -30.68 28.97 -7.24
C PRO A 239 -29.71 30.02 -7.81
N ASN A 240 -28.69 30.41 -7.05
CA ASN A 240 -27.69 31.39 -7.48
C ASN A 240 -26.62 30.78 -8.40
N ILE A 241 -26.47 29.45 -8.40
CA ILE A 241 -25.49 28.71 -9.21
C ILE A 241 -26.14 28.28 -10.53
N ILE A 242 -25.53 28.65 -11.65
CA ILE A 242 -25.96 28.28 -13.00
C ILE A 242 -25.41 26.91 -13.38
N SER A 243 -24.09 26.73 -13.22
CA SER A 243 -23.41 25.46 -13.49
C SER A 243 -22.17 25.30 -12.61
N VAL A 244 -21.79 24.03 -12.41
CA VAL A 244 -20.53 23.67 -11.75
C VAL A 244 -19.71 22.90 -12.77
N ASP A 245 -18.61 23.52 -13.17
CA ASP A 245 -17.74 23.07 -14.26
C ASP A 245 -16.33 22.80 -13.74
N ARG A 246 -15.55 22.03 -14.52
CA ARG A 246 -14.14 21.71 -14.24
C ARG A 246 -13.86 21.19 -12.81
N ALA A 247 -14.84 20.52 -12.19
CA ALA A 247 -14.68 19.90 -10.88
C ALA A 247 -13.69 18.73 -10.97
N HIS A 248 -12.54 18.87 -10.31
CA HIS A 248 -11.48 17.88 -10.27
C HIS A 248 -11.01 17.69 -8.83
N PHE A 249 -11.17 16.48 -8.33
CA PHE A 249 -10.74 16.08 -6.99
C PHE A 249 -9.70 14.99 -7.14
N TRP A 250 -8.59 15.11 -6.44
CA TRP A 250 -7.47 14.19 -6.49
C TRP A 250 -6.81 14.12 -5.12
N GLN A 251 -5.81 13.24 -4.98
CA GLN A 251 -5.09 13.05 -3.72
C GLN A 251 -3.60 13.29 -3.93
N ASN A 252 -3.00 14.17 -3.13
CA ASN A 252 -1.60 14.56 -3.26
C ASN A 252 -0.64 13.68 -2.47
N SER A 253 -1.05 13.29 -1.28
CA SER A 253 -0.34 12.37 -0.38
C SER A 253 -1.35 11.47 0.34
N PHE A 254 -0.90 10.48 1.09
CA PHE A 254 -1.77 9.59 1.84
C PHE A 254 -2.71 10.38 2.77
N GLY A 255 -3.99 10.45 2.40
CA GLY A 255 -5.02 11.14 3.19
C GLY A 255 -5.11 12.66 2.96
N GLN A 256 -4.33 13.25 2.04
CA GLN A 256 -4.43 14.67 1.68
C GLN A 256 -5.19 14.85 0.36
N ASN A 257 -6.46 15.22 0.43
CA ASN A 257 -7.30 15.45 -0.75
C ASN A 257 -7.18 16.89 -1.23
N VAL A 258 -7.14 17.08 -2.54
CA VAL A 258 -7.14 18.39 -3.20
C VAL A 258 -8.33 18.46 -4.13
N GLY A 259 -9.09 19.55 -4.05
CA GLY A 259 -10.22 19.83 -4.91
C GLY A 259 -10.03 21.14 -5.66
N THR A 260 -10.34 21.15 -6.94
CA THR A 260 -10.45 22.36 -7.76
C THR A 260 -11.77 22.35 -8.48
N LEU A 261 -12.52 23.44 -8.45
CA LEU A 261 -13.78 23.53 -9.19
C LEU A 261 -14.08 24.96 -9.62
N GLU A 262 -14.93 25.06 -10.63
CA GLU A 262 -15.42 26.33 -11.10
C GLU A 262 -16.92 26.41 -11.00
N VAL A 263 -17.40 27.53 -10.49
CA VAL A 263 -18.82 27.79 -10.28
C VAL A 263 -19.22 28.98 -11.13
N HIS A 264 -20.14 28.75 -12.05
CA HIS A 264 -20.79 29.83 -12.80
C HIS A 264 -22.00 30.31 -12.00
N VAL A 265 -22.03 31.60 -11.71
CA VAL A 265 -23.00 32.23 -10.81
C VAL A 265 -23.70 33.35 -11.57
N ARG A 266 -24.98 33.58 -11.24
CA ARG A 266 -25.76 34.68 -11.83
C ARG A 266 -25.13 36.06 -11.58
N PRO A 267 -25.34 37.05 -12.47
CA PRO A 267 -24.75 38.37 -12.32
C PRO A 267 -25.20 39.09 -11.04
N GLU A 268 -26.45 38.86 -10.62
CA GLU A 268 -27.08 39.50 -9.46
C GLU A 268 -26.77 38.80 -8.13
N ALA A 269 -26.11 37.65 -8.17
CA ALA A 269 -25.79 36.90 -6.97
C ALA A 269 -24.57 37.50 -6.24
N ASP A 270 -24.61 37.37 -4.91
CA ASP A 270 -23.47 37.69 -4.06
C ASP A 270 -22.40 36.58 -4.16
N GLU A 271 -21.23 36.93 -4.70
CA GLU A 271 -20.11 36.00 -4.86
C GLU A 271 -19.63 35.45 -3.53
N GLN A 272 -19.60 36.29 -2.49
CA GLN A 272 -19.04 35.90 -1.19
C GLN A 272 -19.95 34.89 -0.50
N ALA A 273 -21.26 35.12 -0.52
CA ALA A 273 -22.25 34.18 0.02
C ALA A 273 -22.25 32.83 -0.71
N VAL A 274 -22.10 32.84 -2.04
CA VAL A 274 -21.99 31.60 -2.83
C VAL A 274 -20.68 30.88 -2.54
N LEU A 275 -19.57 31.61 -2.39
CA LEU A 275 -18.27 31.04 -2.04
C LEU A 275 -18.34 30.32 -0.68
N GLU A 276 -18.87 31.01 0.35
CA GLU A 276 -19.05 30.44 1.69
C GLU A 276 -19.95 29.20 1.68
N PHE A 277 -21.04 29.25 0.92
CA PHE A 277 -21.90 28.08 0.73
C PHE A 277 -21.14 26.90 0.12
N VAL A 278 -20.38 27.13 -0.96
CA VAL A 278 -19.60 26.08 -1.63
C VAL A 278 -18.54 25.49 -0.70
N TYR A 279 -17.80 26.32 0.03
CA TYR A 279 -16.82 25.85 1.01
C TYR A 279 -17.50 25.03 2.10
N SER A 280 -18.61 25.48 2.67
CA SER A 280 -19.33 24.75 3.74
C SER A 280 -19.77 23.34 3.33
N LYS A 281 -20.04 23.13 2.02
CA LYS A 281 -20.49 21.84 1.47
C LYS A 281 -19.35 20.90 1.10
N LEU A 282 -18.18 21.44 0.79
CA LEU A 282 -17.04 20.69 0.27
C LEU A 282 -15.89 20.55 1.28
N GLU A 283 -15.88 21.34 2.36
CA GLU A 283 -14.86 21.29 3.41
C GLU A 283 -14.72 19.87 3.98
N ASP A 284 -15.82 19.14 4.18
CA ASP A 284 -15.82 17.73 4.62
C ASP A 284 -14.98 16.80 3.73
N LEU A 285 -14.81 17.14 2.45
CA LEU A 285 -14.09 16.32 1.47
C LEU A 285 -12.58 16.56 1.50
N THR A 286 -12.15 17.76 1.91
CA THR A 286 -10.75 18.18 2.02
C THR A 286 -10.25 18.23 3.46
N ALA A 287 -11.15 18.14 4.44
CA ALA A 287 -10.82 18.06 5.85
C ALA A 287 -9.87 16.88 6.15
N PRO A 288 -8.89 17.06 7.04
CA PRO A 288 -7.93 16.01 7.37
C PRO A 288 -8.64 14.80 7.97
N ARG A 289 -8.68 13.70 7.23
CA ARG A 289 -9.25 12.41 7.69
C ARG A 289 -8.30 11.62 8.59
N SER A 290 -7.05 12.04 8.70
CA SER A 290 -5.99 11.33 9.43
C SER A 290 -5.32 12.23 10.47
N ALA A 291 -4.86 11.63 11.56
CA ALA A 291 -4.22 12.33 12.69
C ALA A 291 -2.89 13.05 12.33
N ASP A 292 -2.36 12.86 11.12
CA ASP A 292 -1.12 13.50 10.64
C ASP A 292 -1.27 14.99 10.27
N GLY A 293 -2.45 15.59 10.46
CA GLY A 293 -2.63 17.05 10.40
C GLY A 293 -2.40 17.72 9.04
N LEU A 294 -2.20 16.94 7.97
CA LEU A 294 -2.06 17.46 6.62
C LEU A 294 -3.41 17.92 6.08
N GLN A 295 -3.63 19.24 6.08
CA GLN A 295 -4.83 19.84 5.51
C GLN A 295 -4.87 19.60 3.99
N GLY A 296 -6.03 19.17 3.50
CA GLY A 296 -6.35 19.21 2.09
C GLY A 296 -6.50 20.65 1.60
N GLU A 297 -6.51 20.83 0.28
CA GLU A 297 -6.65 22.15 -0.33
C GLU A 297 -7.89 22.17 -1.23
N LEU A 298 -8.68 23.24 -1.14
CA LEU A 298 -9.84 23.46 -1.99
C LEU A 298 -9.69 24.80 -2.68
N THR A 299 -9.67 24.79 -4.01
CA THR A 299 -9.67 26.01 -4.83
C THR A 299 -10.98 26.13 -5.58
N VAL A 300 -11.68 27.24 -5.36
CA VAL A 300 -12.96 27.55 -6.01
C VAL A 300 -12.78 28.81 -6.84
N SER A 301 -13.06 28.74 -8.13
CA SER A 301 -13.12 29.90 -9.01
C SER A 301 -14.58 30.24 -9.29
N ILE A 302 -14.98 31.47 -8.97
CA ILE A 302 -16.32 31.99 -9.27
C ILE A 302 -16.27 32.79 -10.57
N LEU A 303 -17.18 32.47 -11.48
CA LEU A 303 -17.33 33.16 -12.76
C LEU A 303 -18.76 33.69 -12.85
N LYS A 304 -18.91 35.02 -12.99
CA LYS A 304 -20.21 35.62 -13.26
C LYS A 304 -20.54 35.52 -14.74
N GLN A 305 -21.77 35.14 -15.05
CA GLN A 305 -22.25 34.97 -16.42
C GLN A 305 -23.64 35.56 -16.60
#